data_AF-A0A523V197-F1
#
_entry.id   AF-A0A523V197-F1
#
_cell.length_a   1.000
_cell.length_b   1.000
_cell.length_c   1.000
_cell.angle_alpha   90.00
_cell.angle_beta   90.00
_cell.angle_gamma   90.00
#
_symmetry.space_group_name_H-M   'P 1'
#
loop_
_entity.id
_entity.type
_entity.pdbx_description
1 polymer ?
#
loop_
_entity_poly.entity_id
_entity_poly.type
_entity_poly.pdbx_seq_one_letter_code
_entity_poly.pdbx_strand_id
1 'polypeptide(L)'
;MADRERKVTDKEKTAGTGKVKLIPVYVMGKRYLVPETLTIMKALEYAGYRFIRGCGCRGGICGACATVYRKPGDYHIRVGLACQTVVEPDMYLTQIPFYPANRASYDFAQLSDSPDEIFKLYPEVFRCIACNSCTKACPMDVQVMDVISAVKQGNIERAATLSFNCIQCGLCVSRCMGELPQYHIMQLARRIYGSRIAPRAEHLNEAVEAAKDEKCQQALEKLMKSDIKQLREIYQSREIEPEMAGEDWTPAKRDYL
;
A
#
# COMPACT_ATOMS: atom_id res chain seq x y z
N MET A 1 -21.58 11.76 33.94
CA MET A 1 -20.15 12.13 34.00
C MET A 1 -19.94 13.26 33.01
N ALA A 2 -19.41 14.38 33.51
CA ALA A 2 -19.56 15.71 32.94
C ALA A 2 -19.00 15.89 31.52
N ASP A 3 -19.76 16.64 30.73
CA ASP A 3 -19.35 17.30 29.49
C ASP A 3 -18.06 18.10 29.73
N ARG A 4 -17.00 17.74 29.02
CA ARG A 4 -15.78 18.55 28.91
C ARG A 4 -15.72 19.16 27.52
N GLU A 5 -16.53 20.18 27.31
CA GLU A 5 -16.25 21.21 26.30
C GLU A 5 -14.96 21.92 26.72
N ARG A 6 -13.84 21.54 26.10
CA ARG A 6 -12.61 22.33 26.20
C ARG A 6 -12.81 23.64 25.44
N LYS A 7 -13.13 24.71 26.17
CA LYS A 7 -12.91 26.09 25.71
C LYS A 7 -11.41 26.27 25.49
N VAL A 8 -11.00 26.30 24.23
CA VAL A 8 -9.64 26.69 23.84
C VAL A 8 -9.57 28.21 24.02
N THR A 9 -8.84 28.66 25.04
CA THR A 9 -8.58 30.06 25.31
C THR A 9 -7.59 30.60 24.28
N ASP A 10 -8.03 31.60 23.51
CA ASP A 10 -7.19 32.47 22.71
C ASP A 10 -6.16 33.17 23.60
N LYS A 11 -4.90 32.73 23.54
CA LYS A 11 -3.71 33.59 23.58
C LYS A 11 -2.43 32.76 23.52
N GLU A 12 -1.48 33.29 22.74
CA GLU A 12 -0.09 32.83 22.51
C GLU A 12 0.04 31.66 21.52
N LYS A 13 0.67 31.78 20.34
CA LYS A 13 1.84 32.59 19.95
C LYS A 13 1.92 32.69 18.41
N THR A 14 2.32 33.86 17.96
CA THR A 14 2.55 34.26 16.57
C THR A 14 3.79 33.57 15.97
N ALA A 15 3.56 32.73 14.94
CA ALA A 15 4.53 32.41 13.90
C ALA A 15 3.74 32.23 12.59
N GLY A 16 4.13 32.97 11.55
CA GLY A 16 3.29 33.31 10.40
C GLY A 16 2.56 32.13 9.76
N THR A 17 1.23 32.22 9.64
CA THR A 17 0.43 31.23 8.94
C THR A 17 -0.87 31.86 8.46
N GLY A 18 -1.16 31.77 7.16
CA GLY A 18 -2.48 32.14 6.64
C GLY A 18 -3.56 31.36 7.42
N LYS A 19 -4.67 32.03 7.76
CA LYS A 19 -5.77 31.42 8.53
C LYS A 19 -6.22 30.14 7.82
N VAL A 20 -5.82 28.97 8.34
CA VAL A 20 -6.21 27.69 7.76
C VAL A 20 -7.69 27.49 8.06
N LYS A 21 -8.51 27.40 7.01
CA LYS A 21 -9.95 27.24 7.14
C LYS A 21 -10.26 25.88 7.76
N LEU A 22 -11.05 25.91 8.83
CA LEU A 22 -11.52 24.72 9.51
C LEU A 22 -12.87 24.30 8.93
N ILE A 23 -13.02 23.01 8.65
CA ILE A 23 -14.24 22.41 8.12
C ILE A 23 -14.78 21.37 9.11
N PRO A 24 -16.12 21.21 9.19
CA PRO A 24 -16.72 20.17 10.00
C PRO A 24 -16.50 18.79 9.38
N VAL A 25 -16.18 17.80 10.20
CA VAL A 25 -16.21 16.37 9.87
C VAL A 25 -16.86 15.60 11.02
N TYR A 26 -17.46 14.46 10.72
CA TYR A 26 -18.13 13.61 11.70
C TYR A 26 -17.36 12.30 11.85
N VAL A 27 -16.70 12.12 12.99
CA VAL A 27 -15.96 10.90 13.31
C VAL A 27 -16.81 10.07 14.27
N MET A 28 -17.27 8.90 13.83
CA MET A 28 -18.14 8.02 14.63
C MET A 28 -19.35 8.77 15.24
N GLY A 29 -19.92 9.72 14.48
CA GLY A 29 -21.09 10.50 14.88
C GLY A 29 -20.80 11.79 15.65
N LYS A 30 -19.56 11.99 16.13
CA LYS A 30 -19.16 13.21 16.81
C LYS A 30 -18.55 14.21 15.83
N ARG A 31 -19.00 15.48 15.91
CA ARG A 31 -18.51 16.58 15.08
C ARG A 31 -17.14 17.08 15.57
N TYR A 32 -16.21 17.27 14.64
CA TYR A 32 -14.90 17.87 14.85
C TYR A 32 -14.64 18.96 13.80
N LEU A 33 -13.87 19.98 14.16
CA LEU A 33 -13.37 20.99 13.24
C LEU A 33 -11.90 20.70 12.94
N VAL A 34 -11.58 20.50 11.66
CA VAL A 34 -10.24 20.13 11.20
C VAL A 34 -9.82 21.02 10.04
N PRO A 35 -8.51 21.29 9.85
CA PRO A 35 -8.03 22.02 8.69
C PRO A 35 -8.39 21.33 7.36
N GLU A 36 -8.88 22.09 6.38
CA GLU A 36 -9.39 21.54 5.10
C GLU A 36 -8.31 20.89 4.22
N THR A 37 -7.03 21.16 4.50
CA THR A 37 -5.89 20.59 3.76
C THR A 37 -5.45 19.22 4.27
N LEU A 38 -6.05 18.71 5.35
CA LEU A 38 -5.67 17.44 5.93
C LEU A 38 -6.29 16.26 5.17
N THR A 39 -5.56 15.15 5.16
CA THR A 39 -6.13 13.86 4.78
C THR A 39 -6.97 13.30 5.91
N ILE A 40 -7.86 12.34 5.64
CA ILE A 40 -8.69 11.67 6.65
C ILE A 40 -7.84 11.22 7.85
N MET A 41 -6.67 10.63 7.58
CA MET A 41 -5.77 10.15 8.63
C MET A 41 -5.24 11.30 9.50
N LYS A 42 -4.73 12.38 8.89
CA LYS A 42 -4.23 13.54 9.62
C LYS A 42 -5.35 14.29 10.35
N ALA A 43 -6.55 14.36 9.78
CA ALA A 43 -7.72 14.96 10.40
C ALA A 43 -8.15 14.20 11.66
N LEU A 44 -8.10 12.86 11.62
CA LEU A 44 -8.36 12.01 12.79
C LEU A 44 -7.31 12.23 13.89
N GLU A 45 -6.02 12.30 13.52
CA GLU A 45 -4.94 12.64 14.47
C GLU A 45 -5.14 14.03 15.08
N TYR A 46 -5.50 15.03 14.26
CA TYR A 46 -5.80 16.40 14.71
C TYR A 46 -6.99 16.43 15.68
N ALA A 47 -8.03 15.61 15.43
CA ALA A 47 -9.17 15.44 16.31
C ALA A 47 -8.84 14.71 17.64
N GLY A 48 -7.59 14.24 17.81
CA GLY A 48 -7.09 13.62 19.04
C GLY A 48 -7.07 12.09 19.02
N TYR A 49 -7.39 11.45 17.89
CA TYR A 49 -7.32 10.00 17.76
C TYR A 49 -5.87 9.54 17.55
N ARG A 50 -5.55 8.34 18.05
CA ARG A 50 -4.23 7.71 17.87
C ARG A 50 -4.40 6.41 17.11
N PHE A 51 -3.62 6.25 16.04
CA PHE A 51 -3.59 5.01 15.27
C PHE A 51 -2.63 4.02 15.94
N ILE A 52 -3.17 2.90 16.43
CA ILE A 52 -2.40 1.73 16.85
C ILE A 52 -2.42 0.66 15.75
N ARG A 53 -3.45 0.66 14.91
CA ARG A 53 -3.67 -0.20 13.75
C ARG A 53 -4.25 0.63 12.60
N GLY A 54 -4.25 0.10 11.39
CA GLY A 54 -4.80 0.81 10.23
C GLY A 54 -3.90 1.96 9.74
N CYS A 55 -2.60 1.89 10.04
CA CYS A 55 -1.59 2.88 9.68
C CYS A 55 -0.29 2.21 9.25
N GLY A 56 0.47 2.85 8.35
CA GLY A 56 1.72 2.32 7.82
C GLY A 56 2.53 3.43 7.13
N CYS A 57 2.78 3.28 5.83
CA CYS A 57 3.66 4.17 5.05
C CYS A 57 3.25 5.65 4.99
N ARG A 58 1.97 5.99 5.16
CA ARG A 58 1.39 7.34 4.96
C ARG A 58 1.57 7.94 3.55
N GLY A 59 1.98 7.15 2.56
CA GLY A 59 2.20 7.57 1.17
C GLY A 59 1.42 6.76 0.13
N GLY A 60 0.33 6.11 0.53
CA GLY A 60 -0.53 5.37 -0.42
C GLY A 60 -0.05 3.99 -0.87
N ILE A 61 1.13 3.53 -0.43
CA ILE A 61 1.76 2.31 -0.98
C ILE A 61 1.53 1.02 -0.18
N CYS A 62 1.24 1.09 1.11
CA CYS A 62 1.18 -0.11 1.97
C CYS A 62 -0.21 -0.73 2.13
N GLY A 63 -1.27 -0.05 1.68
CA GLY A 63 -2.66 -0.50 1.84
C GLY A 63 -3.24 -0.50 3.27
N ALA A 64 -2.44 -0.26 4.31
CA ALA A 64 -2.85 -0.42 5.71
C ALA A 64 -3.96 0.54 6.19
N CYS A 65 -4.10 1.73 5.58
CA CYS A 65 -5.05 2.75 6.01
C CYS A 65 -6.34 2.77 5.16
N ALA A 66 -6.76 1.60 4.69
CA ALA A 66 -8.05 1.45 4.03
C ALA A 66 -9.16 2.04 4.91
N THR A 67 -10.08 2.78 4.29
CA THR A 67 -11.19 3.43 5.00
C THR A 67 -12.43 3.42 4.13
N VAL A 68 -13.59 3.52 4.80
CA VAL A 68 -14.86 3.83 4.19
C VAL A 68 -15.34 5.17 4.72
N TYR A 69 -15.95 5.96 3.85
CA TYR A 69 -16.47 7.28 4.22
C TYR A 69 -17.69 7.61 3.38
N ARG A 70 -18.45 8.61 3.82
CA ARG A 70 -19.58 9.15 3.06
C ARG A 70 -19.41 10.66 2.92
N LYS A 71 -19.72 11.17 1.73
CA LYS A 71 -19.77 12.61 1.44
C LYS A 71 -21.16 13.16 1.78
N PRO A 72 -21.29 14.46 2.14
CA PRO A 72 -22.60 15.06 2.38
C PRO A 72 -23.50 14.93 1.15
N GLY A 73 -24.75 14.54 1.37
CA GLY A 73 -25.75 14.35 0.29
C GLY A 73 -25.50 13.15 -0.65
N ASP A 74 -24.41 12.40 -0.47
CA ASP A 74 -24.10 11.23 -1.29
C ASP A 74 -24.66 9.96 -0.62
N TYR A 75 -25.52 9.24 -1.34
CA TYR A 75 -26.05 7.97 -0.86
C TYR A 75 -25.01 6.84 -0.93
N HIS A 76 -23.96 6.98 -1.76
CA HIS A 76 -22.92 5.98 -1.87
C HIS A 76 -22.00 5.98 -0.66
N ILE A 77 -21.71 4.78 -0.16
CA ILE A 77 -20.51 4.57 0.65
C ILE A 77 -19.32 4.66 -0.31
N ARG A 78 -18.28 5.39 0.06
CA ARG A 78 -17.02 5.46 -0.67
C ARG A 78 -15.94 4.70 0.08
N VAL A 79 -14.89 4.31 -0.65
CA VAL A 79 -13.70 3.65 -0.13
C VAL A 79 -12.47 4.44 -0.55
N GLY A 80 -11.38 4.32 0.20
CA GLY A 80 -10.11 4.94 -0.16
C GLY A 80 -9.02 4.65 0.85
N LEU A 81 -7.89 5.33 0.70
CA LEU A 81 -6.78 5.29 1.66
C LEU A 81 -6.82 6.57 2.50
N ALA A 82 -6.95 6.43 3.81
CA ALA A 82 -7.10 7.56 4.72
C ALA A 82 -5.91 8.53 4.65
N CYS A 83 -4.72 8.05 4.31
CA CYS A 83 -3.53 8.89 4.16
C CYS A 83 -3.45 9.67 2.83
N GLN A 84 -4.32 9.38 1.86
CA GLN A 84 -4.35 10.04 0.54
C GLN A 84 -5.65 10.80 0.30
N THR A 85 -6.76 10.40 0.91
CA THR A 85 -8.04 11.09 0.77
C THR A 85 -8.07 12.36 1.61
N VAL A 86 -8.21 13.52 0.98
CA VAL A 86 -8.42 14.83 1.63
C VAL A 86 -9.84 14.89 2.24
N VAL A 87 -9.98 15.49 3.42
CA VAL A 87 -11.29 15.67 4.04
C VAL A 87 -12.12 16.74 3.32
N GLU A 88 -13.43 16.52 3.23
CA GLU A 88 -14.39 17.49 2.71
C GLU A 88 -15.40 17.86 3.83
N PRO A 89 -16.04 19.04 3.75
CA PRO A 89 -17.04 19.45 4.73
C PRO A 89 -18.11 18.39 4.92
N ASP A 90 -18.50 18.16 6.17
CA ASP A 90 -19.57 17.27 6.59
C ASP A 90 -19.36 15.79 6.18
N MET A 91 -18.12 15.40 5.85
CA MET A 91 -17.78 13.99 5.66
C MET A 91 -18.06 13.18 6.92
N TYR A 92 -18.64 11.99 6.72
CA TYR A 92 -18.79 10.99 7.78
C TYR A 92 -17.67 9.96 7.67
N LEU A 93 -16.81 9.95 8.68
CA LEU A 93 -15.57 9.20 8.73
C LEU A 93 -15.69 8.02 9.69
N THR A 94 -15.21 6.87 9.24
CA THR A 94 -14.98 5.69 10.07
C THR A 94 -13.67 5.02 9.67
N GLN A 95 -13.10 4.21 10.56
CA GLN A 95 -11.91 3.42 10.25
C GLN A 95 -12.29 1.96 10.12
N ILE A 96 -11.91 1.35 9.00
CA ILE A 96 -11.87 -0.11 8.86
C ILE A 96 -10.40 -0.48 8.87
N PRO A 97 -9.83 -0.94 9.99
CA PRO A 97 -8.39 -1.20 10.05
C PRO A 97 -7.95 -2.30 9.09
N PHE A 98 -8.86 -3.22 8.74
CA PHE A 98 -8.64 -4.33 7.83
C PHE A 98 -10.00 -4.93 7.42
N TYR A 99 -10.17 -5.26 6.14
CA TYR A 99 -11.32 -6.07 5.70
C TYR A 99 -10.91 -7.55 5.67
N PRO A 100 -11.47 -8.41 6.54
CA PRO A 100 -11.08 -9.81 6.59
C PRO A 100 -11.52 -10.55 5.33
N ALA A 101 -10.63 -11.42 4.85
CA ALA A 101 -10.93 -12.33 3.75
C ALA A 101 -10.31 -13.70 4.07
N ASN A 102 -10.90 -14.76 3.52
CA ASN A 102 -10.35 -16.09 3.67
C ASN A 102 -8.98 -16.17 3.00
N ARG A 103 -7.99 -16.69 3.73
CA ARG A 103 -6.65 -16.94 3.23
C ARG A 103 -6.38 -18.44 3.35
N ALA A 104 -6.20 -19.10 2.23
CA ALA A 104 -5.83 -20.51 2.23
C ALA A 104 -4.43 -20.67 2.85
N SER A 105 -4.27 -21.73 3.65
CA SER A 105 -2.96 -22.17 4.13
C SER A 105 -2.39 -23.19 3.15
N TYR A 106 -1.15 -22.98 2.72
CA TYR A 106 -0.47 -23.85 1.77
C TYR A 106 1.03 -23.76 1.98
N ASP A 107 1.74 -24.86 1.70
CA ASP A 107 3.18 -24.83 1.54
C ASP A 107 3.50 -24.35 0.13
N PHE A 108 4.10 -23.17 0.05
CA PHE A 108 4.43 -22.56 -1.23
C PHE A 108 5.48 -23.36 -2.01
N ALA A 109 6.36 -24.12 -1.35
CA ALA A 109 7.39 -24.91 -2.03
C ALA A 109 6.77 -26.08 -2.82
N GLN A 110 5.63 -26.60 -2.37
CA GLN A 110 4.96 -27.77 -2.95
C GLN A 110 4.01 -27.44 -4.11
N LEU A 111 3.70 -26.16 -4.33
CA LEU A 111 2.82 -25.79 -5.43
C LEU A 111 3.47 -26.06 -6.80
N SER A 112 2.67 -26.38 -7.80
CA SER A 112 3.09 -26.38 -9.21
C SER A 112 2.89 -25.01 -9.87
N ASP A 113 3.21 -24.91 -11.15
CA ASP A 113 2.86 -23.79 -12.02
C ASP A 113 1.43 -23.88 -12.58
N SER A 114 0.68 -24.95 -12.24
CA SER A 114 -0.67 -25.17 -12.73
C SER A 114 -1.67 -24.16 -12.15
N PRO A 115 -2.59 -23.62 -12.96
CA PRO A 115 -3.69 -22.79 -12.47
C PRO A 115 -4.63 -23.55 -11.53
N ASP A 116 -4.66 -24.88 -11.58
CA ASP A 116 -5.45 -25.72 -10.68
C ASP A 116 -5.07 -25.52 -9.20
N GLU A 117 -3.83 -25.11 -8.91
CA GLU A 117 -3.41 -24.76 -7.55
C GLU A 117 -4.25 -23.61 -6.99
N ILE A 118 -4.51 -22.59 -7.82
CA ILE A 118 -5.34 -21.44 -7.44
C ILE A 118 -6.80 -21.88 -7.28
N PHE A 119 -7.30 -22.73 -8.18
CA PHE A 119 -8.69 -23.19 -8.15
C PHE A 119 -9.00 -24.06 -6.94
N LYS A 120 -8.06 -24.91 -6.52
CA LYS A 120 -8.21 -25.73 -5.31
C LYS A 120 -8.17 -24.90 -4.04
N LEU A 121 -7.28 -23.91 -3.97
CA LEU A 121 -7.11 -23.06 -2.79
C LEU A 121 -8.20 -21.97 -2.67
N TYR A 122 -8.72 -21.49 -3.80
CA TYR A 122 -9.72 -20.42 -3.88
C TYR A 122 -10.84 -20.74 -4.88
N PRO A 123 -11.64 -21.81 -4.65
CA PRO A 123 -12.71 -22.23 -5.56
C PRO A 123 -13.79 -21.15 -5.73
N GLU A 124 -13.94 -20.24 -4.77
CA GLU A 124 -14.84 -19.09 -4.85
C GLU A 124 -14.53 -18.15 -6.02
N VAL A 125 -13.35 -18.26 -6.66
CA VAL A 125 -13.03 -17.51 -7.89
C VAL A 125 -14.10 -17.68 -8.98
N PHE A 126 -14.75 -18.85 -9.02
CA PHE A 126 -15.81 -19.16 -9.99
C PHE A 126 -17.17 -18.55 -9.63
N ARG A 127 -17.35 -18.01 -8.42
CA ARG A 127 -18.55 -17.25 -8.02
C ARG A 127 -18.60 -15.83 -8.60
N CYS A 128 -17.54 -15.40 -9.27
CA CYS A 128 -17.48 -14.06 -9.87
C CYS A 128 -18.55 -13.87 -10.96
N ILE A 129 -19.43 -12.89 -10.75
CA ILE A 129 -20.48 -12.47 -11.69
C ILE A 129 -20.07 -11.30 -12.59
N ALA A 130 -18.79 -10.92 -12.62
CA ALA A 130 -18.27 -9.83 -13.45
C ALA A 130 -18.97 -8.46 -13.27
N CYS A 131 -19.40 -8.11 -12.05
CA CYS A 131 -20.09 -6.84 -11.78
C CYS A 131 -19.18 -5.59 -11.77
N ASN A 132 -17.86 -5.76 -11.95
CA ASN A 132 -16.83 -4.72 -11.97
C ASN A 132 -16.74 -3.81 -10.71
N SER A 133 -17.40 -4.16 -9.61
CA SER A 133 -17.41 -3.33 -8.39
C SER A 133 -16.04 -3.28 -7.69
N CYS A 134 -15.29 -4.38 -7.76
CA CYS A 134 -13.96 -4.49 -7.19
C CYS A 134 -12.93 -3.58 -7.89
N THR A 135 -13.00 -3.45 -9.22
CA THR A 135 -12.15 -2.54 -10.00
C THR A 135 -12.42 -1.09 -9.61
N LYS A 136 -13.70 -0.69 -9.55
CA LYS A 136 -14.11 0.66 -9.14
C LYS A 136 -13.72 1.01 -7.70
N ALA A 137 -13.48 0.01 -6.86
CA ALA A 137 -13.07 0.17 -5.47
C ALA A 137 -11.54 0.27 -5.30
N CYS A 138 -10.75 -0.02 -6.33
CA CYS A 138 -9.30 -0.10 -6.20
C CYS A 138 -8.68 1.32 -6.18
N PRO A 139 -7.95 1.70 -5.11
CA PRO A 139 -7.27 3.00 -5.06
C PRO A 139 -5.98 3.05 -5.90
N MET A 140 -5.57 1.92 -6.48
CA MET A 140 -4.37 1.77 -7.31
C MET A 140 -4.72 1.51 -8.79
N ASP A 141 -6.00 1.70 -9.16
CA ASP A 141 -6.53 1.49 -10.52
C ASP A 141 -6.26 0.11 -11.13
N VAL A 142 -6.04 -0.89 -10.28
CA VAL A 142 -5.91 -2.29 -10.70
C VAL A 142 -7.22 -2.74 -11.34
N GLN A 143 -7.14 -3.33 -12.53
CA GLN A 143 -8.28 -3.93 -13.24
C GLN A 143 -8.66 -5.27 -12.58
N VAL A 144 -9.17 -5.20 -11.34
CA VAL A 144 -9.38 -6.37 -10.48
C VAL A 144 -10.28 -7.43 -11.14
N MET A 145 -11.34 -7.00 -11.81
CA MET A 145 -12.23 -7.92 -12.51
C MET A 145 -11.50 -8.69 -13.63
N ASP A 146 -10.65 -8.01 -14.39
CA ASP A 146 -9.88 -8.61 -15.48
C ASP A 146 -8.81 -9.56 -14.96
N VAL A 147 -8.22 -9.27 -13.79
CA VAL A 147 -7.34 -10.20 -13.11
C VAL A 147 -8.09 -11.49 -12.76
N ILE A 148 -9.28 -11.39 -12.16
CA ILE A 148 -10.10 -12.57 -11.84
C ILE A 148 -10.52 -13.33 -13.10
N SER A 149 -10.82 -12.62 -14.19
CA SER A 149 -11.10 -13.24 -15.49
C SER A 149 -9.89 -14.02 -16.02
N ALA A 150 -8.68 -13.43 -15.96
CA ALA A 150 -7.44 -14.09 -16.36
C ALA A 150 -7.16 -15.33 -15.51
N VAL A 151 -7.38 -15.26 -14.19
CA VAL A 151 -7.27 -16.42 -13.29
C VAL A 151 -8.24 -17.52 -13.71
N LYS A 152 -9.53 -17.21 -13.95
CA LYS A 152 -10.52 -18.20 -14.41
C LYS A 152 -10.15 -18.87 -15.73
N GLN A 153 -9.42 -18.17 -16.61
CA GLN A 153 -8.90 -18.70 -17.88
C GLN A 153 -7.59 -19.49 -17.72
N GLY A 154 -7.06 -19.60 -16.49
CA GLY A 154 -5.78 -20.23 -16.21
C GLY A 154 -4.55 -19.41 -16.64
N ASN A 155 -4.75 -18.14 -17.02
CA ASN A 155 -3.66 -17.27 -17.47
C ASN A 155 -2.98 -16.58 -16.28
N ILE A 156 -2.04 -17.29 -15.66
CA ILE A 156 -1.31 -16.84 -14.47
C ILE A 156 -0.43 -15.63 -14.76
N GLU A 157 0.26 -15.60 -15.90
CA GLU A 157 1.11 -14.48 -16.30
C GLU A 157 0.31 -13.18 -16.42
N ARG A 158 -0.79 -13.20 -17.18
CA ARG A 158 -1.67 -12.04 -17.32
C ARG A 158 -2.22 -11.59 -15.97
N ALA A 159 -2.63 -12.53 -15.13
CA ALA A 159 -3.12 -12.21 -13.77
C ALA A 159 -2.02 -11.57 -12.91
N ALA A 160 -0.78 -12.03 -13.02
CA ALA A 160 0.37 -11.47 -12.30
C ALA A 160 0.68 -10.04 -12.75
N THR A 161 0.77 -9.82 -14.07
CA THR A 161 1.05 -8.50 -14.68
C THR A 161 -0.04 -7.49 -14.35
N LEU A 162 -1.31 -7.82 -14.58
CA LEU A 162 -2.43 -6.91 -14.31
C LEU A 162 -2.56 -6.54 -12.82
N SER A 163 -2.10 -7.41 -11.92
CA SER A 163 -2.19 -7.19 -10.47
C SER A 163 -0.92 -6.66 -9.83
N PHE A 164 0.10 -6.28 -10.62
CA PHE A 164 1.41 -5.87 -10.11
C PHE A 164 1.33 -4.73 -9.08
N ASN A 165 0.49 -3.72 -9.36
CA ASN A 165 0.29 -2.56 -8.48
C ASN A 165 -0.63 -2.83 -7.26
N CYS A 166 -1.06 -4.08 -7.04
CA CYS A 166 -1.95 -4.42 -5.94
C CYS A 166 -1.23 -4.37 -4.59
N ILE A 167 -1.54 -3.34 -3.80
CA ILE A 167 -1.03 -3.09 -2.44
C ILE A 167 -1.76 -3.88 -1.33
N GLN A 168 -2.62 -4.83 -1.70
CA GLN A 168 -3.37 -5.68 -0.76
C GLN A 168 -4.19 -4.93 0.31
N CYS A 169 -4.78 -3.77 -0.04
CA CYS A 169 -5.60 -2.97 0.89
C CYS A 169 -6.96 -3.61 1.25
N GLY A 170 -7.40 -4.67 0.55
CA GLY A 170 -8.63 -5.40 0.84
C GLY A 170 -9.94 -4.71 0.41
N LEU A 171 -9.90 -3.47 -0.11
CA LEU A 171 -11.11 -2.72 -0.49
C LEU A 171 -11.95 -3.42 -1.58
N CYS A 172 -11.33 -4.19 -2.47
CA CYS A 172 -12.04 -4.98 -3.48
C CYS A 172 -12.95 -6.06 -2.87
N VAL A 173 -12.54 -6.67 -1.75
CA VAL A 173 -13.32 -7.70 -1.05
C VAL A 173 -14.55 -7.08 -0.40
N SER A 174 -14.43 -5.85 0.12
CA SER A 174 -15.55 -5.13 0.75
C SER A 174 -16.76 -4.88 -0.16
N ARG A 175 -16.60 -5.06 -1.48
CA ARG A 175 -17.64 -4.87 -2.49
C ARG A 175 -17.98 -6.12 -3.27
N CYS A 176 -17.36 -7.26 -2.93
CA CYS A 176 -17.54 -8.46 -3.71
C CYS A 176 -18.82 -9.21 -3.31
N MET A 177 -19.78 -9.27 -4.23
CA MET A 177 -21.00 -10.07 -4.03
C MET A 177 -20.73 -11.59 -4.04
N GLY A 178 -19.65 -12.03 -4.68
CA GLY A 178 -19.23 -13.43 -4.69
C GLY A 178 -18.32 -13.81 -3.52
N GLU A 179 -17.98 -12.85 -2.64
CA GLU A 179 -17.12 -13.05 -1.47
C GLU A 179 -15.70 -13.58 -1.80
N LEU A 180 -15.19 -13.26 -3.00
CA LEU A 180 -13.84 -13.65 -3.39
C LEU A 180 -12.78 -12.89 -2.57
N PRO A 181 -11.72 -13.56 -2.07
CA PRO A 181 -10.55 -12.92 -1.49
C PRO A 181 -9.57 -12.46 -2.59
N GLN A 182 -9.98 -11.51 -3.45
CA GLN A 182 -9.25 -11.25 -4.71
C GLN A 182 -7.77 -10.91 -4.50
N TYR A 183 -7.43 -10.10 -3.48
CA TYR A 183 -6.04 -9.72 -3.24
C TYR A 183 -5.15 -10.88 -2.78
N HIS A 184 -5.72 -11.96 -2.22
CA HIS A 184 -4.99 -13.19 -1.92
C HIS A 184 -4.84 -14.08 -3.16
N ILE A 185 -5.89 -14.18 -3.98
CA ILE A 185 -5.84 -14.86 -5.28
C ILE A 185 -4.76 -14.23 -6.17
N MET A 186 -4.75 -12.90 -6.29
CA MET A 186 -3.75 -12.15 -7.03
C MET A 186 -2.33 -12.36 -6.50
N GLN A 187 -2.17 -12.34 -5.18
CA GLN A 187 -0.87 -12.58 -4.56
C GLN A 187 -0.36 -13.98 -4.89
N LEU A 188 -1.22 -15.00 -4.85
CA LEU A 188 -0.83 -16.35 -5.23
C LEU A 188 -0.44 -16.43 -6.70
N ALA A 189 -1.22 -15.82 -7.61
CA ALA A 189 -0.87 -15.76 -9.04
C ALA A 189 0.51 -15.10 -9.27
N ARG A 190 0.78 -13.95 -8.63
CA ARG A 190 2.10 -13.28 -8.72
C ARG A 190 3.23 -14.14 -8.17
N ARG A 191 3.00 -14.86 -7.07
CA ARG A 191 4.00 -15.76 -6.48
C ARG A 191 4.30 -16.95 -7.38
N ILE A 192 3.28 -17.61 -7.93
CA ILE A 192 3.46 -18.73 -8.87
C ILE A 192 4.22 -18.22 -10.10
N TYR A 193 3.77 -17.13 -10.71
CA TYR A 193 4.44 -16.53 -11.86
C TYR A 193 5.92 -16.24 -11.60
N GLY A 194 6.24 -15.42 -10.58
CA GLY A 194 7.61 -15.00 -10.32
C GLY A 194 8.55 -16.10 -9.82
N SER A 195 8.02 -17.23 -9.34
CA SER A 195 8.84 -18.34 -8.85
C SER A 195 9.06 -19.46 -9.86
N ARG A 196 8.08 -19.73 -10.73
CA ARG A 196 8.03 -20.93 -11.56
C ARG A 196 7.90 -20.67 -13.06
N ILE A 197 7.32 -19.52 -13.45
CA ILE A 197 6.99 -19.25 -14.86
C ILE A 197 7.95 -18.20 -15.44
N ALA A 198 8.15 -17.09 -14.71
CA ALA A 198 8.99 -16.01 -15.19
C ALA A 198 10.46 -16.46 -15.31
N PRO A 199 11.15 -16.13 -16.41
CA PRO A 199 12.56 -16.43 -16.57
C PRO A 199 13.37 -15.74 -15.47
N ARG A 200 14.44 -16.40 -15.01
CA ARG A 200 15.34 -15.80 -14.03
C ARG A 200 16.18 -14.73 -14.72
N ALA A 201 16.20 -13.54 -14.14
CA ALA A 201 17.01 -12.44 -14.62
C ALA A 201 18.50 -12.75 -14.43
N GLU A 202 19.28 -12.72 -15.52
CA GLU A 202 20.72 -13.00 -15.48
C GLU A 202 21.48 -11.99 -14.61
N HIS A 203 21.16 -10.70 -14.74
CA HIS A 203 21.74 -9.64 -13.92
C HIS A 203 21.51 -9.84 -12.41
N LEU A 204 20.42 -10.50 -12.00
CA LEU A 204 20.18 -10.81 -10.59
C LEU A 204 21.15 -11.91 -10.12
N ASN A 205 21.42 -12.92 -10.95
CA ASN A 205 22.40 -13.96 -10.61
C ASN A 205 23.80 -13.34 -10.50
N GLU A 206 24.18 -12.47 -11.44
CA GLU A 206 25.45 -11.73 -11.38
C GLU A 206 25.56 -10.90 -10.10
N ALA A 207 24.50 -10.16 -9.73
CA ALA A 207 24.48 -9.38 -8.50
C ALA A 207 24.56 -10.25 -7.24
N VAL A 208 23.94 -11.43 -7.24
CA VAL A 208 24.00 -12.38 -6.11
C VAL A 208 25.40 -12.96 -5.96
N GLU A 209 26.09 -13.30 -7.05
CA GLU A 209 27.47 -13.76 -6.99
C GLU A 209 28.43 -12.64 -6.58
N ALA A 210 28.24 -11.42 -7.11
CA ALA A 210 29.00 -10.24 -6.67
C ALA A 210 28.82 -9.95 -5.17
N ALA A 211 27.62 -10.15 -4.62
CA ALA A 211 27.36 -9.98 -3.19
C ALA A 211 28.04 -11.05 -2.30
N LYS A 212 28.41 -12.21 -2.86
CA LYS A 212 29.17 -13.25 -2.15
C LYS A 212 30.68 -13.05 -2.27
N ASP A 213 31.13 -12.19 -3.18
CA ASP A 213 32.55 -11.90 -3.37
C ASP A 213 33.18 -11.37 -2.08
N GLU A 214 34.40 -11.82 -1.79
CA GLU A 214 35.18 -11.40 -0.64
C GLU A 214 35.37 -9.87 -0.61
N LYS A 215 35.54 -9.24 -1.78
CA LYS A 215 35.62 -7.78 -1.92
C LYS A 215 34.36 -7.10 -1.38
N CYS A 216 33.18 -7.62 -1.72
CA CYS A 216 31.91 -7.07 -1.26
C CYS A 216 31.74 -7.26 0.26
N GLN A 217 32.12 -8.43 0.78
CA GLN A 217 32.08 -8.71 2.22
C GLN A 217 33.05 -7.83 3.02
N GLN A 218 34.30 -7.69 2.56
CA GLN A 218 35.29 -6.82 3.20
C GLN A 218 34.86 -5.35 3.16
N ALA A 219 34.28 -4.90 2.05
CA ALA A 219 33.68 -3.57 1.92
C ALA A 219 32.58 -3.35 2.96
N LEU A 220 31.63 -4.29 3.07
CA LEU A 220 30.54 -4.21 4.03
C LEU A 220 31.05 -4.22 5.47
N GLU A 221 31.98 -5.11 5.82
CA GLU A 221 32.59 -5.16 7.14
C GLU A 221 33.29 -3.85 7.51
N LYS A 222 34.01 -3.24 6.57
CA LYS A 222 34.65 -1.94 6.78
C LYS A 222 33.62 -0.86 7.08
N LEU A 223 32.49 -0.83 6.35
CA LEU A 223 31.39 0.10 6.62
C LEU A 223 30.78 -0.16 8.00
N MET A 224 30.55 -1.42 8.37
CA MET A 224 30.00 -1.78 9.69
C MET A 224 30.90 -1.37 10.86
N LYS A 225 32.22 -1.37 10.67
CA LYS A 225 33.22 -0.98 11.67
C LYS A 225 33.53 0.53 11.68
N SER A 226 33.06 1.27 10.67
CA SER A 226 33.31 2.71 10.54
C SER A 226 32.49 3.53 11.52
N ASP A 227 32.99 4.70 11.91
CA ASP A 227 32.24 5.60 12.77
C ASP A 227 31.11 6.34 12.02
N ILE A 228 30.14 6.90 12.76
CA ILE A 228 28.99 7.60 12.17
C ILE A 228 29.41 8.80 11.31
N LYS A 229 30.53 9.48 11.64
CA LYS A 229 31.00 10.65 10.88
C LYS A 229 31.51 10.20 9.51
N GLN A 230 32.35 9.16 9.48
CA GLN A 230 32.86 8.54 8.26
C GLN A 230 31.71 8.02 7.38
N LEU A 231 30.73 7.33 7.97
CA LEU A 231 29.58 6.83 7.24
C LEU A 231 28.78 7.95 6.56
N ARG A 232 28.62 9.11 7.23
CA ARG A 232 27.95 10.28 6.64
C ARG A 232 28.73 10.87 5.48
N GLU A 233 30.05 11.00 5.62
CA GLU A 233 30.92 11.51 4.56
C GLU A 233 30.87 10.59 3.33
N ILE A 234 30.98 9.27 3.52
CA ILE A 234 30.86 8.27 2.44
C ILE A 234 29.49 8.40 1.76
N TYR A 235 28.39 8.42 2.54
CA TYR A 235 27.04 8.53 1.99
C TYR A 235 26.85 9.81 1.19
N GLN A 236 27.36 10.96 1.64
CA GLN A 236 27.26 12.23 0.93
C GLN A 236 28.10 12.29 -0.34
N SER A 237 29.25 11.59 -0.35
CA SER A 237 30.15 11.52 -1.51
C SER A 237 29.70 10.56 -2.61
N ARG A 238 28.63 9.78 -2.37
CA ARG A 238 28.14 8.81 -3.35
C ARG A 238 27.63 9.50 -4.61
N GLU A 239 27.84 8.86 -5.75
CA GLU A 239 27.22 9.28 -7.00
C GLU A 239 25.73 8.91 -6.96
N ILE A 240 24.86 9.88 -7.21
CA ILE A 240 23.41 9.71 -7.23
C ILE A 240 22.98 9.64 -8.69
N GLU A 241 22.14 8.66 -9.02
CA GLU A 241 21.52 8.54 -10.34
C GLU A 241 20.82 9.85 -10.71
N PRO A 242 21.21 10.50 -11.82
CA PRO A 242 20.52 11.70 -12.28
C PRO A 242 19.05 11.41 -12.64
N GLU A 243 18.14 12.37 -12.39
CA GLU A 243 16.71 12.19 -12.70
C GLU A 243 16.44 11.90 -14.19
N MET A 244 17.32 12.34 -15.08
CA MET A 244 17.21 12.17 -16.53
C MET A 244 18.16 11.09 -17.07
N ALA A 245 18.67 10.21 -16.22
CA ALA A 245 19.54 9.13 -16.63
C ALA A 245 18.79 8.08 -17.46
N GLY A 246 19.49 7.44 -18.39
CA GLY A 246 18.97 6.27 -19.11
C GLY A 246 19.03 5.00 -18.27
N GLU A 247 18.39 3.94 -18.73
CA GLU A 247 18.32 2.63 -18.04
C GLU A 247 19.69 1.98 -17.82
N ASP A 248 20.72 2.43 -18.55
CA ASP A 248 22.08 1.91 -18.47
C ASP A 248 22.98 2.65 -17.46
N TRP A 249 22.41 3.58 -16.68
CA TRP A 249 23.20 4.37 -15.75
C TRP A 249 23.83 3.51 -14.66
N THR A 250 25.13 3.71 -14.44
CA THR A 250 25.83 3.14 -13.30
C THR A 250 26.83 4.16 -12.75
N PRO A 251 27.11 4.14 -11.43
CA PRO A 251 28.15 4.99 -10.85
C PRO A 251 29.51 4.76 -11.54
N ALA A 252 30.27 5.83 -11.76
CA ALA A 252 31.61 5.77 -12.31
C ALA A 252 32.58 5.00 -11.41
N LYS A 253 32.36 5.07 -10.08
CA LYS A 253 33.11 4.29 -9.09
C LYS A 253 32.25 3.15 -8.56
N ARG A 254 32.71 1.92 -8.80
CA ARG A 254 32.13 0.67 -8.31
C ARG A 254 32.98 0.09 -7.18
N ASP A 255 33.47 0.95 -6.29
CA ASP A 255 34.41 0.55 -5.22
C ASP A 255 33.80 -0.51 -4.28
N TYR A 256 32.47 -0.59 -4.23
CA TYR A 256 31.68 -1.47 -3.37
C TYR A 256 30.78 -2.47 -4.13
N LEU A 257 30.87 -2.50 -5.46
CA LEU A 257 30.24 -3.48 -6.36
C LEU A 257 31.32 -4.39 -6.96
#